data_AF-A0A1J7BYY4-F1
#
_entry.id   AF-A0A1J7BYY4-F1
#
_cell.length_a   1.000
_cell.length_b   1.000
_cell.length_c   1.000
_cell.angle_alpha   90.00
_cell.angle_beta   90.00
_cell.angle_gamma   90.00
#
_symmetry.space_group_name_H-M   'P 1'
#
loop_
_entity.id
_entity.type
_entity.pdbx_description
1 polymer ?
#
loop_
_entity_poly.entity_id
_entity_poly.type
_entity_poly.pdbx_seq_one_letter_code
_entity_poly.pdbx_strand_id
1 'polypeptide(L)'
;MHSKQRNQSLKKFFIILLSCLLLVPSFGNFFVYASFKMNQDEIVKTICVQRKQVFNTCNGRCELQKSLKKYADNEKKMQDNLKEKSEIVYIQNTITAQYKLIAPIETKTKNFGVLDKKPISVSIVAFHPPSLFI
;
A
#
# COMPACT_ATOMS: atom_id res chain seq x y z
N MET A 1 38.38 1.14 -20.33
CA MET A 1 37.66 2.21 -19.58
C MET A 1 36.23 2.48 -20.09
N HIS A 2 35.95 2.37 -21.40
CA HIS A 2 34.63 2.67 -21.99
C HIS A 2 33.46 1.73 -21.59
N SER A 3 33.69 0.45 -21.25
CA SER A 3 32.58 -0.46 -20.87
C SER A 3 32.05 -0.18 -19.46
N LYS A 4 32.92 0.22 -18.52
CA LYS A 4 32.55 0.55 -17.13
C LYS A 4 31.66 1.81 -17.06
N GLN A 5 31.97 2.81 -17.89
CA GLN A 5 31.18 4.04 -18.04
C GLN A 5 29.78 3.77 -18.62
N ARG A 6 29.67 2.92 -19.67
CA ARG A 6 28.37 2.53 -20.24
C ARG A 6 27.48 1.85 -19.21
N ASN A 7 28.02 0.89 -18.46
CA ASN A 7 27.24 0.19 -17.43
C ASN A 7 26.75 1.13 -16.31
N GLN A 8 27.51 2.18 -15.99
CA GLN A 8 27.08 3.17 -14.99
C GLN A 8 25.95 4.07 -15.52
N SER A 9 26.00 4.51 -16.78
CA SER A 9 24.91 5.27 -17.40
C SER A 9 23.64 4.45 -17.60
N LEU A 10 23.76 3.17 -17.99
CA LEU A 10 22.63 2.24 -18.07
C LEU A 10 21.97 2.04 -16.70
N LYS A 11 22.75 1.84 -15.64
CA LYS A 11 22.20 1.75 -14.27
C LYS A 11 21.44 3.00 -13.86
N LYS A 12 21.99 4.19 -14.16
CA LYS A 12 21.29 5.47 -13.89
C LYS A 12 20.00 5.59 -14.68
N PHE A 13 19.99 5.17 -15.95
CA PHE A 13 18.76 5.15 -16.75
C PHE A 13 17.70 4.24 -16.14
N PHE A 14 18.06 3.01 -15.72
CA PHE A 14 17.12 2.11 -15.06
C PHE A 14 16.57 2.69 -13.75
N ILE A 15 17.40 3.38 -12.97
CA ILE A 15 16.93 4.05 -11.74
C ILE A 15 15.93 5.15 -12.08
N ILE A 16 16.24 6.02 -13.06
CA ILE A 16 15.32 7.09 -13.48
C ILE A 16 14.02 6.50 -14.03
N LEU A 17 14.12 5.46 -14.87
CA LEU A 17 12.97 4.77 -15.45
C LEU A 17 12.09 4.16 -14.37
N LEU A 18 12.67 3.46 -13.40
CA LEU A 18 11.96 2.85 -12.28
C LEU A 18 11.27 3.91 -11.42
N SER A 19 11.96 5.00 -11.10
CA SER A 19 11.37 6.13 -10.37
C SER A 19 10.20 6.74 -11.12
N CYS A 20 10.31 6.96 -12.43
CA CYS A 20 9.21 7.48 -13.24
C CYS A 20 8.02 6.51 -13.23
N LEU A 21 8.25 5.21 -13.42
CA LEU A 21 7.19 4.18 -13.43
C LEU A 21 6.38 4.15 -12.13
N LEU A 22 7.02 4.35 -10.98
CA LEU A 22 6.35 4.43 -9.67
C LEU A 22 5.45 5.67 -9.54
N LEU A 23 5.76 6.75 -10.27
CA LEU A 23 5.00 8.00 -10.24
C LEU A 23 3.84 8.00 -11.22
N VAL A 24 3.89 7.23 -12.31
CA VAL A 24 2.83 7.16 -13.35
C VAL A 24 1.42 6.95 -12.77
N PRO A 25 1.18 6.05 -11.80
CA PRO A 25 -0.16 5.84 -11.24
C PRO A 25 -0.76 7.10 -10.59
N SER A 26 0.09 7.99 -10.06
CA SER A 26 -0.34 9.23 -9.39
C SER A 26 -0.96 10.25 -10.35
N PHE A 27 -0.67 10.13 -11.66
CA PHE A 27 -1.14 11.06 -12.69
C PHE A 27 -2.37 10.55 -13.47
N GLY A 28 -3.02 9.46 -13.04
CA GLY A 28 -4.12 8.87 -13.81
C GLY A 28 -5.31 9.81 -14.05
N ASN A 29 -5.70 10.61 -13.04
CA ASN A 29 -6.75 11.63 -13.22
C ASN A 29 -6.38 12.71 -14.25
N PHE A 30 -5.10 13.11 -14.27
CA PHE A 30 -4.59 14.06 -15.27
C PHE A 30 -4.65 13.47 -16.67
N PHE A 31 -4.30 12.20 -16.83
CA PHE A 31 -4.39 11.50 -18.11
C PHE A 31 -5.84 11.41 -18.61
N VAL A 32 -6.79 11.06 -17.74
CA VAL A 32 -8.24 11.01 -18.07
C VAL A 32 -8.73 12.39 -18.54
N TYR A 33 -8.33 13.45 -17.84
CA TYR A 33 -8.68 14.81 -18.22
C TYR A 33 -8.04 15.23 -19.56
N ALA A 34 -6.76 14.93 -19.77
CA ALA A 34 -6.06 15.24 -21.00
C ALA A 34 -6.70 14.54 -22.20
N SER A 35 -7.01 13.23 -22.09
CA SER A 35 -7.68 12.48 -23.15
C SER A 35 -9.08 13.00 -23.45
N PHE A 36 -9.83 13.42 -22.42
CA PHE A 36 -11.12 14.07 -22.61
C PHE A 36 -10.97 15.39 -23.35
N LYS A 37 -9.97 16.20 -22.99
CA LYS A 37 -9.75 17.52 -23.59
C LYS A 37 -9.36 17.44 -25.06
N MET A 38 -8.52 16.46 -25.44
CA MET A 38 -8.11 16.24 -26.83
C MET A 38 -9.29 15.81 -27.72
N ASN A 39 -10.22 15.02 -27.18
CA ASN A 39 -11.36 14.49 -27.93
C ASN A 39 -12.69 15.19 -27.59
N GLN A 40 -12.63 16.38 -26.96
CA GLN A 40 -13.79 17.03 -26.37
C GLN A 40 -14.90 17.29 -27.39
N ASP A 41 -14.53 17.75 -28.59
CA ASP A 41 -15.48 18.10 -29.65
C ASP A 41 -16.25 16.87 -30.16
N GLU A 42 -15.58 15.73 -30.28
CA GLU A 42 -16.20 14.48 -30.67
C GLU A 42 -17.16 13.99 -29.59
N ILE A 43 -16.76 14.07 -28.32
CA ILE A 43 -17.57 13.68 -27.17
C ILE A 43 -18.85 14.52 -27.08
N VAL A 44 -18.74 15.84 -27.32
CA VAL A 44 -19.90 16.75 -27.31
C VAL A 44 -20.90 16.40 -28.40
N LYS A 45 -20.43 16.02 -29.60
CA LYS A 45 -21.28 15.72 -30.75
C LYS A 45 -21.92 14.33 -30.70
N THR A 46 -21.21 13.34 -30.15
CA THR A 46 -21.61 11.93 -30.24
C THR A 46 -22.25 11.41 -28.96
N ILE A 47 -21.61 11.57 -27.80
CA ILE A 47 -21.97 10.87 -26.56
C ILE A 47 -22.68 11.79 -25.56
N CYS A 48 -22.37 13.10 -25.55
CA CYS A 48 -22.91 14.06 -24.58
C CYS A 48 -24.45 14.03 -24.50
N VAL A 49 -24.97 14.06 -23.28
CA VAL A 49 -26.42 13.98 -23.01
C VAL A 49 -27.20 15.18 -23.58
N GLN A 50 -26.58 16.36 -23.59
CA GLN A 50 -27.16 17.59 -24.13
C GLN A 50 -26.80 17.83 -25.61
N ARG A 51 -26.27 16.83 -26.34
CA ARG A 51 -25.83 17.00 -27.75
C ARG A 51 -26.90 17.51 -28.72
N LYS A 52 -28.19 17.27 -28.41
CA LYS A 52 -29.34 17.71 -29.21
C LYS A 52 -29.86 19.10 -28.84
N GLN A 53 -29.31 19.73 -27.80
CA GLN A 53 -29.72 21.07 -27.38
C GLN A 53 -28.96 22.11 -28.20
N VAL A 54 -29.68 23.13 -28.68
CA VAL A 54 -29.10 24.26 -29.42
C VAL A 54 -28.13 25.05 -28.52
N PHE A 55 -28.46 25.18 -27.24
CA PHE A 55 -27.60 25.77 -26.21
C PHE A 55 -27.13 24.69 -25.23
N ASN A 56 -26.00 24.05 -25.53
CA ASN A 56 -25.43 23.00 -24.68
C ASN A 56 -24.50 23.61 -23.62
N THR A 57 -24.89 23.54 -22.35
CA THR A 57 -24.07 24.01 -21.21
C THR A 57 -23.14 22.93 -20.67
N CYS A 58 -23.43 21.65 -20.96
CA CYS A 58 -22.66 20.50 -20.48
C CYS A 58 -21.27 20.41 -21.12
N ASN A 59 -21.14 20.64 -22.42
CA ASN A 59 -19.85 20.58 -23.13
C ASN A 59 -19.05 19.29 -22.89
N GLY A 60 -19.75 18.15 -22.76
CA GLY A 60 -19.16 16.83 -22.53
C GLY A 60 -18.79 16.53 -21.07
N ARG A 61 -19.02 17.45 -20.13
CA ARG A 61 -18.70 17.26 -18.70
C ARG A 61 -19.36 16.03 -18.07
N CYS A 62 -20.51 15.59 -18.60
CA CYS A 62 -21.17 14.36 -18.16
C CYS A 62 -20.28 13.12 -18.36
N GLU A 63 -19.59 13.02 -19.50
CA GLU A 63 -18.69 11.90 -19.81
C GLU A 63 -17.36 12.02 -19.06
N LEU A 64 -16.86 13.25 -18.85
CA LEU A 64 -15.70 13.48 -17.99
C LEU A 64 -15.97 12.99 -16.56
N GLN A 65 -17.10 13.37 -15.97
CA GLN A 65 -17.46 12.96 -14.62
C GLN A 65 -17.63 11.44 -14.51
N LYS A 66 -18.23 10.81 -15.52
CA LYS A 66 -18.36 9.35 -15.60
C LYS A 66 -17.00 8.65 -15.68
N SER A 67 -16.09 9.17 -16.50
CA SER A 67 -14.75 8.62 -16.68
C SER A 67 -13.90 8.74 -15.40
N LEU A 68 -13.96 9.90 -14.73
CA LEU A 68 -13.27 10.13 -13.46
C LEU A 68 -13.82 9.22 -12.34
N LYS A 69 -15.15 9.07 -12.24
CA LYS A 69 -15.77 8.13 -11.29
C LYS A 69 -15.33 6.70 -11.55
N LYS A 70 -15.39 6.26 -12.82
CA LYS A 70 -14.92 4.92 -13.22
C LYS A 70 -13.46 4.70 -12.85
N TYR A 71 -12.59 5.69 -13.07
CA TYR A 71 -11.18 5.60 -12.67
C TYR A 71 -11.03 5.44 -11.16
N ALA A 72 -11.67 6.31 -10.37
CA ALA A 72 -11.62 6.26 -8.91
C ALA A 72 -12.17 4.95 -8.33
N ASP A 73 -13.26 4.41 -8.90
CA ASP A 73 -13.83 3.14 -8.48
C ASP A 73 -12.91 1.95 -8.78
N ASN A 74 -12.18 1.97 -9.91
CA ASN A 74 -11.16 0.97 -10.21
C ASN A 74 -9.97 1.06 -9.24
N GLU A 75 -9.53 2.27 -8.91
CA GLU A 75 -8.44 2.48 -7.94
C GLU A 75 -8.81 1.94 -6.55
N LYS A 76 -10.04 2.21 -6.09
CA LYS A 76 -10.58 1.67 -4.84
C LYS A 76 -10.67 0.14 -4.86
N LYS A 77 -11.24 -0.45 -5.91
CA LYS A 77 -11.30 -1.91 -6.06
C LYS A 77 -9.91 -2.53 -6.02
N MET A 78 -8.92 -1.92 -6.67
CA MET A 78 -7.55 -2.41 -6.65
C MET A 78 -6.95 -2.35 -5.23
N GLN A 79 -7.18 -1.27 -4.47
CA GLN A 79 -6.79 -1.20 -3.07
C GLN A 79 -7.47 -2.29 -2.21
N ASP A 80 -8.75 -2.53 -2.39
CA ASP A 80 -9.51 -3.51 -1.61
C ASP A 80 -9.02 -4.95 -1.88
N ASN A 81 -8.73 -5.29 -3.14
CA ASN A 81 -8.14 -6.58 -3.52
C ASN A 81 -6.75 -6.81 -2.91
N LEU A 82 -5.95 -5.74 -2.77
CA LEU A 82 -4.63 -5.82 -2.12
C LEU A 82 -4.76 -6.07 -0.61
N LYS A 83 -5.73 -5.42 0.05
CA LYS A 83 -6.02 -5.63 1.48
C LYS A 83 -6.51 -7.06 1.75
N GLU A 84 -7.47 -7.54 0.98
CA GLU A 84 -7.99 -8.91 1.08
C GLU A 84 -6.88 -9.96 0.91
N LYS A 85 -5.99 -9.78 -0.06
CA LYS A 85 -4.83 -10.67 -0.23
C LYS A 85 -3.83 -10.60 0.93
N SER A 86 -3.69 -9.46 1.60
CA SER A 86 -2.77 -9.33 2.73
C SER A 86 -3.26 -10.05 3.99
N GLU A 87 -4.59 -10.14 4.18
CA GLU A 87 -5.19 -10.87 5.31
C GLU A 87 -5.02 -12.40 5.18
N ILE A 88 -4.87 -12.92 3.96
CA ILE A 88 -4.74 -14.37 3.69
C ILE A 88 -3.29 -14.89 3.92
N VAL A 89 -2.29 -14.02 4.13
CA VAL A 89 -0.87 -14.41 4.34
C VAL A 89 -0.53 -14.63 5.82
N TYR A 90 -1.50 -14.98 6.66
CA TYR A 90 -1.27 -15.36 8.07
C TYR A 90 -1.37 -16.88 8.32
N ILE A 91 -1.20 -17.71 7.29
CA ILE A 91 -0.98 -19.14 7.51
C ILE A 91 0.51 -19.31 7.82
N GLN A 92 0.83 -19.24 9.11
CA GLN A 92 2.09 -19.73 9.63
C GLN A 92 2.16 -21.22 9.29
N ASN A 93 2.83 -21.56 8.18
CA ASN A 93 3.18 -22.94 7.87
C ASN A 93 4.20 -23.38 8.94
N THR A 94 3.69 -23.81 10.09
CA THR A 94 4.50 -24.38 11.15
C THR A 94 5.08 -25.67 10.60
N ILE A 95 6.27 -25.58 10.02
CA ILE A 95 7.11 -26.75 9.78
C ILE A 95 7.23 -27.40 11.16
N THR A 96 6.63 -28.58 11.31
CA THR A 96 6.70 -29.40 12.51
C THR A 96 8.16 -29.85 12.64
N ALA A 97 8.99 -28.99 13.20
CA ALA A 97 10.37 -29.32 13.51
C ALA A 97 10.32 -30.47 14.52
N GLN A 98 10.98 -31.57 14.20
CA GLN A 98 11.15 -32.72 15.10
C GLN A 98 12.11 -32.28 16.21
N TYR A 99 11.60 -31.58 17.23
CA TYR A 99 12.39 -31.22 18.39
C TYR A 99 12.40 -32.40 19.37
N LYS A 100 13.60 -32.82 19.76
CA LYS A 100 13.77 -33.79 20.84
C LYS A 100 13.85 -33.00 22.13
N LEU A 101 12.86 -33.14 22.99
CA LEU A 101 12.91 -32.61 24.36
C LEU A 101 14.11 -33.25 25.06
N ILE A 102 15.14 -32.46 25.31
CA ILE A 102 16.26 -32.85 26.17
C ILE A 102 15.73 -32.72 27.60
N ALA A 103 15.85 -33.79 28.39
CA ALA A 103 15.44 -33.77 29.79
C ALA A 103 16.07 -32.58 30.52
N PRO A 104 15.38 -31.97 31.50
CA PRO A 104 15.94 -30.87 32.27
C PRO A 104 17.27 -31.33 32.87
N ILE A 105 18.35 -30.62 32.56
CA ILE A 105 19.61 -30.80 33.28
C ILE A 105 19.31 -30.40 34.71
N GLU A 106 19.47 -31.30 35.67
CA GLU A 106 19.40 -30.96 37.09
C GLU A 106 20.46 -29.89 37.36
N THR A 107 20.02 -28.64 37.41
CA THR A 107 20.88 -27.54 37.82
C THR A 107 21.13 -27.75 39.29
N LYS A 108 22.38 -28.09 39.66
CA LYS A 108 22.81 -28.02 41.06
C LYS A 108 22.42 -26.64 41.57
N THR A 109 21.46 -26.61 42.50
CA THR A 109 20.94 -25.41 43.13
C THR A 109 22.10 -24.68 43.78
N LYS A 110 22.59 -23.63 43.12
CA LYS A 110 23.29 -22.57 43.84
C LYS A 110 22.19 -21.81 44.55
N ASN A 111 22.13 -21.96 45.88
CA ASN A 111 21.24 -21.20 46.73
C ASN A 111 21.57 -19.72 46.58
N PHE A 112 20.91 -19.04 45.65
CA PHE A 112 20.86 -17.59 45.65
C PHE A 112 19.96 -17.22 46.83
N GLY A 113 20.57 -16.70 47.89
CA GLY A 113 19.84 -16.26 49.08
C GLY A 113 18.71 -15.33 48.65
N VAL A 114 17.48 -15.70 49.02
CA VAL A 114 16.32 -14.83 48.88
C VAL A 114 16.63 -13.59 49.72
N LEU A 115 16.72 -12.44 49.06
CA LEU A 115 16.76 -11.18 49.79
C LEU A 115 15.35 -10.94 50.31
N ASP A 116 15.10 -11.33 51.57
CA ASP A 116 13.84 -11.15 52.33
C ASP A 116 13.55 -9.67 52.66
N LYS A 117 13.88 -8.76 51.75
CA LYS A 117 13.55 -7.34 51.91
C LYS A 117 12.35 -7.03 51.03
N LYS A 118 11.23 -6.70 51.70
CA LYS A 118 10.01 -6.21 51.08
C LYS A 118 10.36 -5.08 50.09
N PRO A 119 9.96 -5.16 48.81
CA PRO A 119 10.18 -4.07 47.87
C PRO A 119 9.48 -2.82 48.40
N ILE A 120 10.22 -1.72 48.52
CA ILE A 120 9.76 -0.48 49.15
C ILE A 120 8.76 0.24 48.23
N SER A 121 8.80 -0.03 46.93
CA SER A 121 7.80 0.42 45.97
C SER A 121 7.85 -0.41 44.70
N VAL A 122 6.70 -0.53 44.02
CA VAL A 122 6.59 -1.06 42.65
C VAL A 122 6.26 0.12 41.76
N SER A 123 7.13 0.47 40.82
CA SER A 123 6.83 1.49 39.80
C SER A 123 6.03 0.84 38.68
N ILE A 124 4.72 1.10 38.65
CA ILE A 124 3.80 0.67 37.58
C ILE A 124 3.89 1.58 36.35
N VAL A 125 4.69 2.65 36.41
CA VAL A 125 4.75 3.71 35.38
C VAL A 125 5.34 3.25 34.05
N ALA A 126 5.86 2.01 33.94
CA ALA A 126 6.36 1.46 32.68
C ALA A 126 5.38 0.50 31.98
N PHE A 127 4.25 0.15 32.61
CA PHE A 127 3.30 -0.79 32.01
C PHE A 127 2.13 -0.03 31.37
N HIS A 128 2.23 0.20 30.07
CA HIS A 128 1.18 0.80 29.23
C HIS A 128 0.69 -0.25 28.24
N PRO A 129 -0.08 -1.27 28.66
CA PRO A 129 -0.69 -2.19 27.72
C PRO A 129 -1.65 -1.39 26.83
N PRO A 130 -1.63 -1.61 25.50
CA PRO A 130 -2.52 -0.90 24.60
C PRO A 130 -3.97 -1.16 25.02
N SER A 131 -4.70 -0.09 25.32
CA SER A 131 -6.12 -0.16 25.62
C SER A 131 -6.84 -0.71 24.40
N LEU A 132 -7.49 -1.85 24.59
CA LEU A 132 -8.22 -2.59 23.57
C LEU A 132 -9.16 -1.66 22.79
N PHE A 133 -9.09 -1.78 21.46
CA PHE A 133 -10.00 -1.20 20.48
C PHE A 133 -11.44 -1.64 20.77
N ILE A 134 -12.34 -0.66 20.93
CA ILE A 134 -13.79 -0.80 20.79
C ILE A 134 -14.18 0.01 19.57
#